data_AF-A0A9E2A8I7-F1
#
_entry.id   AF-A0A9E2A8I7-F1
#
_cell.length_a   1.000
_cell.length_b   1.000
_cell.length_c   1.000
_cell.angle_alpha   90.00
_cell.angle_beta   90.00
_cell.angle_gamma   90.00
#
_symmetry.space_group_name_H-M   'P 1'
#
loop_
_entity.id
_entity.type
_entity.pdbx_description
1 polymer ?
#
loop_
_entity_poly.entity_id
_entity_poly.type
_entity_poly.pdbx_seq_one_letter_code
_entity_poly.pdbx_strand_id
1 'polypeptide(L)'
;MPEFDLNRDTVQKVVDLAHEFHAQDDVTFDEEPTAPDEFWSRQMSEDFSRDAYYGALKSSINDLEPDQQVSLVALMWLGRGDFSLDEWQDALAHAEGSWNEHTADYLIGTALLADYLEEGLQKIDSTDSE
;
A
#
# COMPACT_ATOMS: atom_id res chain seq x y z
N MET A 1 -4.23 -8.77 -23.53
CA MET A 1 -3.84 -7.63 -22.69
C MET A 1 -4.31 -7.91 -21.28
N PRO A 2 -3.52 -7.62 -20.25
CA PRO A 2 -4.03 -7.65 -18.89
C PRO A 2 -5.11 -6.56 -18.74
N GLU A 3 -6.35 -6.95 -18.47
CA GLU A 3 -7.41 -6.00 -18.10
C GLU A 3 -7.10 -5.50 -16.69
N PHE A 4 -6.52 -4.31 -16.59
CA PHE A 4 -6.32 -3.62 -15.32
C PHE A 4 -7.64 -2.92 -14.96
N ASP A 5 -8.50 -3.60 -14.20
CA ASP A 5 -9.81 -3.06 -13.77
C ASP A 5 -9.70 -1.99 -12.66
N LEU A 6 -8.47 -1.66 -12.23
CA LEU A 6 -8.26 -0.66 -11.21
C LEU A 6 -8.20 0.75 -11.79
N ASN A 7 -9.01 1.65 -11.24
CA ASN A 7 -8.92 3.05 -11.58
C ASN A 7 -7.58 3.63 -11.08
N ARG A 8 -6.84 4.29 -11.98
CA ARG A 8 -5.53 4.89 -11.66
C ARG A 8 -5.60 5.84 -10.46
N ASP A 9 -6.63 6.67 -10.38
CA ASP A 9 -6.82 7.60 -9.26
C ASP A 9 -6.92 6.85 -7.92
N THR A 10 -7.47 5.64 -7.91
CA THR A 10 -7.57 4.84 -6.69
C THR A 10 -6.21 4.30 -6.27
N VAL A 11 -5.40 3.81 -7.21
CA VAL A 11 -4.01 3.40 -6.93
C VAL A 11 -3.22 4.58 -6.38
N GLN A 12 -3.29 5.75 -7.03
CA GLN A 12 -2.57 6.94 -6.60
C GLN A 12 -3.00 7.37 -5.19
N LYS A 13 -4.30 7.34 -4.90
CA LYS A 13 -4.81 7.66 -3.57
C LYS A 13 -4.30 6.69 -2.50
N VAL A 14 -4.22 5.40 -2.81
CA VAL A 14 -3.66 4.37 -1.92
C VAL A 14 -2.17 4.60 -1.70
N VAL A 15 -1.42 4.96 -2.75
CA VAL A 15 0.00 5.34 -2.68
C VAL A 15 0.19 6.56 -1.78
N ASP A 16 -0.57 7.64 -1.99
CA ASP A 16 -0.46 8.87 -1.20
C ASP A 16 -0.74 8.59 0.30
N LEU A 17 -1.78 7.80 0.59
CA LEU A 17 -2.12 7.40 1.96
C LEU A 17 -1.06 6.48 2.59
N ALA A 18 -0.51 5.54 1.83
CA ALA A 18 0.55 4.65 2.29
C ALA A 18 1.84 5.43 2.58
N HIS A 19 2.20 6.37 1.70
CA HIS A 19 3.34 7.25 1.88
C HIS A 19 3.19 8.11 3.13
N GLU A 20 2.01 8.69 3.39
CA GLU A 20 1.77 9.45 4.62
C GLU A 20 1.85 8.56 5.88
N PHE A 21 1.28 7.34 5.81
CA PHE A 21 1.32 6.38 6.92
C PHE A 21 2.76 5.92 7.25
N HIS A 22 3.58 5.61 6.24
CA HIS A 22 4.98 5.19 6.43
C HIS A 22 5.91 6.38 6.73
N ALA A 23 5.64 7.57 6.20
CA ALA A 23 6.38 8.78 6.55
C ALA A 23 6.24 9.16 8.03
N GLN A 24 5.11 8.84 8.67
CA GLN A 24 4.96 8.97 10.12
C GLN A 24 5.68 7.86 10.92
N ASP A 25 5.94 6.69 10.31
CA ASP A 25 6.62 5.56 10.95
C ASP A 25 8.16 5.72 11.02
N ASP A 26 8.75 6.52 10.12
CA ASP A 26 10.20 6.82 10.10
C ASP A 26 10.65 7.70 11.28
N VAL A 27 9.71 8.24 12.06
CA VAL A 27 10.00 8.94 13.33
C VAL A 27 10.27 7.90 14.42
N THR A 28 11.41 7.23 14.32
CA THR A 28 11.98 6.45 15.42
C THR A 28 12.35 7.42 16.55
N PHE A 29 11.51 7.45 17.59
CA PHE A 29 11.83 8.12 18.84
C PHE A 29 12.98 7.37 19.55
N ASP A 30 14.22 7.65 19.16
CA ASP A 30 15.41 7.31 19.95
C ASP A 30 15.85 8.55 20.74
N GLU A 31 14.98 9.07 21.59
CA GLU A 31 15.37 10.01 22.65
C GLU A 31 14.23 10.05 23.68
N GLU A 32 14.46 9.45 24.85
CA GLU A 32 13.57 9.52 26.01
C GLU A 32 13.45 11.00 26.45
N PRO A 33 12.30 11.67 26.26
CA PRO A 33 12.21 13.09 26.56
C PRO A 33 11.89 13.29 28.04
N THR A 34 12.68 14.15 28.67
CA THR A 34 12.73 14.38 30.13
C THR A 34 11.56 15.19 30.71
N ALA A 35 10.42 15.29 30.01
CA ALA A 35 9.28 16.11 30.45
C ALA A 35 7.91 15.40 30.25
N PRO A 36 7.13 15.19 31.32
CA PRO A 36 5.94 14.32 31.27
C PRO A 36 4.66 14.95 30.70
N ASP A 37 4.53 16.26 30.48
CA ASP A 37 3.22 16.86 30.12
C ASP A 37 3.01 17.06 28.59
N GLU A 38 4.07 17.42 27.85
CA GLU A 38 4.00 17.63 26.38
C GLU A 38 4.15 16.31 25.59
N PHE A 39 4.75 15.29 26.20
CA PHE A 39 4.98 13.98 25.58
C PHE A 39 3.68 13.20 25.32
N TRP A 40 2.75 13.13 26.28
CA TRP A 40 1.47 12.44 26.06
C TRP A 40 0.59 13.15 25.03
N SER A 41 0.67 14.48 24.95
CA SER A 41 -0.12 15.27 24.00
C SER A 41 0.35 15.07 22.56
N ARG A 42 1.67 15.03 22.34
CA ARG A 42 2.30 14.78 21.04
C ARG A 42 2.10 13.32 20.60
N GLN A 43 2.45 12.38 21.47
CA GLN A 43 2.39 10.95 21.18
C GLN A 43 0.95 10.46 20.97
N MET A 44 -0.02 10.92 21.77
CA MET A 44 -1.44 10.63 21.48
C MET A 44 -1.85 11.22 20.12
N SER A 45 -1.43 12.44 19.77
CA SER A 45 -1.82 13.03 18.48
C SER A 45 -1.22 12.28 17.28
N GLU A 46 -0.01 11.72 17.42
CA GLU A 46 0.68 10.93 16.39
C GLU A 46 0.07 9.52 16.29
N ASP A 47 -0.17 8.82 17.41
CA ASP A 47 -0.87 7.52 17.44
C ASP A 47 -2.30 7.62 16.87
N PHE A 48 -3.08 8.64 17.26
CA PHE A 48 -4.42 8.86 16.71
C PHE A 48 -4.41 9.20 15.21
N SER A 49 -3.37 9.91 14.73
CA SER A 49 -3.23 10.22 13.30
C SER A 49 -2.89 8.96 12.50
N ARG A 50 -1.98 8.13 13.03
CA ARG A 50 -1.61 6.85 12.45
C ARG A 50 -2.81 5.91 12.32
N ASP A 51 -3.64 5.80 13.37
CA ASP A 51 -4.87 5.00 13.34
C ASP A 51 -5.90 5.55 12.33
N ALA A 52 -5.97 6.86 12.16
CA ALA A 52 -6.87 7.48 11.18
C ALA A 52 -6.45 7.20 9.74
N TYR A 53 -5.15 7.30 9.41
CA TYR A 53 -4.62 6.96 8.09
C TYR A 53 -4.69 5.45 7.82
N TYR A 54 -4.38 4.62 8.81
CA TYR A 54 -4.56 3.17 8.75
C TYR A 54 -6.01 2.79 8.43
N GLY A 55 -6.97 3.36 9.16
CA GLY A 55 -8.39 3.12 8.95
C GLY A 55 -8.87 3.58 7.57
N ALA A 56 -8.41 4.74 7.11
CA ALA A 56 -8.75 5.28 5.79
C ALA A 56 -8.17 4.44 4.64
N LEU A 57 -6.91 4.01 4.76
CA LEU A 57 -6.23 3.14 3.79
C LEU A 57 -6.88 1.76 3.75
N LYS A 58 -7.15 1.17 4.93
CA LYS A 58 -7.84 -0.11 5.06
C LYS A 58 -9.25 -0.06 4.49
N SER A 59 -10.03 0.99 4.79
CA SER A 59 -11.36 1.15 4.19
C SER A 59 -11.24 1.29 2.68
N SER A 60 -10.33 2.13 2.19
CA SER A 60 -10.17 2.34 0.74
C SER A 60 -9.83 1.05 0.00
N ILE A 61 -9.03 0.16 0.57
CA ILE A 61 -8.73 -1.16 -0.02
C ILE A 61 -9.92 -2.11 0.12
N ASN A 62 -10.59 -2.14 1.28
CA ASN A 62 -11.76 -3.00 1.51
C ASN A 62 -13.00 -2.60 0.69
N ASP A 63 -13.10 -1.33 0.30
CA ASP A 63 -14.13 -0.81 -0.60
C ASP A 63 -13.92 -1.28 -2.05
N LEU A 64 -12.74 -1.81 -2.40
CA LEU A 64 -12.44 -2.40 -3.71
C LEU A 64 -12.99 -3.82 -3.83
N GLU A 65 -13.30 -4.22 -5.07
CA GLU A 65 -13.70 -5.59 -5.36
C GLU A 65 -12.54 -6.58 -5.07
N PRO A 66 -12.84 -7.84 -4.73
CA PRO A 66 -11.82 -8.87 -4.49
C PRO A 66 -10.79 -8.97 -5.62
N ASP A 67 -11.24 -8.96 -6.87
CA ASP A 67 -10.38 -8.98 -8.06
C ASP A 67 -9.45 -7.74 -8.17
N GLN A 68 -9.93 -6.59 -7.71
CA GLN A 68 -9.14 -5.36 -7.65
C GLN A 68 -8.10 -5.45 -6.53
N GLN A 69 -8.45 -5.97 -5.36
CA GLN A 69 -7.48 -6.20 -4.28
C GLN A 69 -6.38 -7.18 -4.70
N VAL A 70 -6.75 -8.23 -5.42
CA VAL A 70 -5.81 -9.19 -6.04
C VAL A 70 -4.87 -8.46 -7.00
N SER A 71 -5.41 -7.59 -7.84
CA SER A 71 -4.62 -6.80 -8.79
C SER A 71 -3.64 -5.85 -8.09
N LEU A 72 -4.01 -5.27 -6.94
CA LEU A 72 -3.09 -4.46 -6.13
C LEU A 72 -1.94 -5.28 -5.55
N VAL A 73 -2.21 -6.49 -5.06
CA VAL A 73 -1.16 -7.40 -4.56
C VAL A 73 -0.22 -7.81 -5.69
N ALA A 74 -0.75 -8.16 -6.85
CA ALA A 74 0.05 -8.48 -8.03
C ALA A 74 0.89 -7.27 -8.49
N LEU A 75 0.32 -6.06 -8.46
CA LEU A 75 1.04 -4.83 -8.78
C LEU A 75 2.19 -4.56 -7.82
N MET A 76 1.94 -4.74 -6.52
CA MET A 76 2.97 -4.64 -5.49
C MET A 76 4.11 -5.64 -5.75
N TRP A 77 3.80 -6.90 -6.08
CA TRP A 77 4.83 -7.89 -6.40
C TRP A 77 5.60 -7.58 -7.69
N LEU A 78 4.95 -6.99 -8.69
CA LEU A 78 5.58 -6.52 -9.93
C LEU A 78 6.58 -5.36 -9.67
N GLY A 79 6.19 -4.42 -8.80
CA GLY A 79 7.07 -3.34 -8.37
C GLY A 79 8.22 -3.80 -7.48
N ARG A 80 7.94 -4.73 -6.55
CA ARG A 80 8.95 -5.38 -5.70
C ARG A 80 9.95 -6.21 -6.50
N GLY A 81 9.55 -6.67 -7.69
CA GLY A 81 10.38 -7.46 -8.60
C GLY A 81 10.31 -8.97 -8.39
N ASP A 82 9.28 -9.47 -7.69
CA ASP A 82 9.01 -10.90 -7.57
C ASP A 82 8.47 -11.50 -8.86
N PHE A 83 7.70 -10.71 -9.60
CA PHE A 83 7.17 -11.07 -10.91
C PHE A 83 7.59 -10.04 -11.94
N SER A 84 7.76 -10.51 -13.17
CA SER A 84 7.94 -9.66 -14.35
C SER A 84 6.59 -9.37 -15.02
N LEU A 85 6.59 -8.43 -15.97
CA LEU A 85 5.38 -8.07 -16.71
C LEU A 85 4.90 -9.22 -17.61
N ASP A 86 5.82 -10.04 -18.12
CA ASP A 86 5.52 -11.29 -18.84
C ASP A 86 4.82 -12.34 -17.95
N GLU A 87 5.08 -12.31 -16.64
CA GLU A 87 4.50 -13.21 -15.63
C GLU A 87 3.29 -12.59 -14.92
N TRP A 88 2.72 -11.51 -15.45
CA TRP A 88 1.61 -10.80 -14.81
C TRP A 88 0.40 -11.70 -14.54
N GLN A 89 0.06 -12.60 -15.48
CA GLN A 89 -1.05 -13.54 -15.28
C GLN A 89 -0.76 -14.55 -14.16
N ASP A 90 0.50 -14.99 -14.03
CA ASP A 90 0.92 -15.86 -12.93
C ASP A 90 0.87 -15.10 -11.60
N ALA A 91 1.31 -13.84 -11.56
CA ALA A 91 1.23 -12.98 -10.39
C ALA A 91 -0.22 -12.81 -9.91
N LEU A 92 -1.15 -12.56 -10.83
CA LEU A 92 -2.59 -12.49 -10.52
C LEU A 92 -3.12 -13.81 -9.96
N ALA A 93 -2.81 -14.95 -10.60
CA ALA A 93 -3.26 -16.25 -10.12
C ALA A 93 -2.72 -16.59 -8.71
N HIS A 94 -1.46 -16.21 -8.43
CA HIS A 94 -0.87 -16.37 -7.10
C HIS A 94 -1.50 -15.43 -6.06
N ALA A 95 -1.78 -14.19 -6.46
CA ALA A 95 -2.42 -13.19 -5.60
C ALA A 95 -3.86 -13.59 -5.29
N GLU A 96 -4.61 -14.11 -6.27
CA GLU A 96 -5.95 -14.66 -6.12
C GLU A 96 -5.96 -15.84 -5.14
N GLY A 97 -5.03 -16.79 -5.32
CA GLY A 97 -4.89 -17.93 -4.40
C GLY A 97 -4.46 -17.55 -2.99
N SER A 98 -3.83 -16.37 -2.82
CA SER A 98 -3.38 -15.84 -1.53
C SER A 98 -4.37 -14.86 -0.90
N TRP A 99 -5.40 -14.44 -1.65
CA TRP A 99 -6.36 -13.44 -1.23
C TRP A 99 -7.18 -13.90 -0.03
N ASN A 100 -7.37 -13.00 0.93
CA ASN A 100 -8.17 -13.24 2.13
C ASN A 100 -8.67 -11.90 2.72
N GLU A 101 -9.50 -11.97 3.76
CA GLU A 101 -10.06 -10.79 4.44
C GLU A 101 -9.00 -9.87 5.09
N HIS A 102 -7.76 -10.35 5.25
CA HIS A 102 -6.61 -9.61 5.77
C HIS A 102 -5.67 -9.10 4.67
N THR A 103 -6.02 -9.21 3.38
CA THR A 103 -5.20 -8.69 2.28
C THR A 103 -4.93 -7.19 2.42
N ALA A 104 -5.91 -6.42 2.88
CA ALA A 104 -5.72 -4.99 3.17
C ALA A 104 -4.67 -4.78 4.27
N ASP A 105 -4.74 -5.53 5.37
CA ASP A 105 -3.77 -5.41 6.48
C ASP A 105 -2.36 -5.82 6.02
N TYR A 106 -2.24 -6.82 5.14
CA TYR A 106 -0.96 -7.24 4.56
C TYR A 106 -0.31 -6.16 3.69
N LEU A 107 -1.10 -5.51 2.83
CA LEU A 107 -0.62 -4.40 1.99
C LEU A 107 -0.14 -3.24 2.87
N ILE A 108 -0.94 -2.82 3.84
CA ILE A 108 -0.64 -1.67 4.72
C ILE A 108 0.61 -1.93 5.58
N GLY A 109 0.80 -3.17 6.03
CA GLY A 109 1.99 -3.59 6.78
C GLY A 109 3.28 -3.61 5.95
N THR A 110 3.20 -3.42 4.64
CA THR A 110 4.38 -3.40 3.76
C THR A 110 4.97 -2.00 3.73
N ALA A 111 6.11 -1.78 4.41
CA ALA A 111 6.75 -0.46 4.61
C ALA A 111 7.09 0.34 3.34
N LEU A 112 7.17 -0.31 2.17
CA LEU A 112 7.44 0.34 0.87
C LEU A 112 6.29 0.09 -0.11
N LEU A 113 5.07 -0.05 0.39
CA LEU A 113 3.89 -0.31 -0.44
C LEU A 113 3.74 0.78 -1.52
N ALA A 114 3.89 2.04 -1.14
CA ALA A 114 3.77 3.18 -2.05
C ALA A 114 4.73 3.05 -3.23
N ASP A 115 6.03 2.90 -2.94
CA ASP A 115 7.07 2.73 -3.96
C ASP A 115 6.81 1.52 -4.86
N TYR A 116 6.43 0.38 -4.29
CA TYR A 116 6.14 -0.82 -5.08
C TYR A 116 4.93 -0.65 -6.00
N LEU A 117 3.86 0.01 -5.55
CA LEU A 117 2.70 0.26 -6.40
C LEU A 117 3.03 1.24 -7.54
N GLU A 118 3.82 2.28 -7.26
CA GLU A 118 4.27 3.25 -8.29
C GLU A 118 5.17 2.59 -9.33
N GLU A 119 6.16 1.82 -8.90
CA GLU A 119 7.07 1.07 -9.78
C GLU A 119 6.29 0.04 -10.63
N GLY A 120 5.35 -0.68 -10.01
CA GLY A 120 4.48 -1.63 -10.73
C GLY A 120 3.62 -0.93 -11.79
N LEU A 121 3.01 0.21 -11.44
CA LEU A 121 2.18 1.00 -12.35
C LEU A 121 3.01 1.54 -13.53
N GLN A 122 4.22 2.04 -13.26
CA GLN A 122 5.12 2.56 -14.29
C GLN A 122 5.55 1.47 -15.28
N LYS A 123 5.81 0.25 -14.81
CA LYS A 123 6.13 -0.88 -15.69
C LYS A 123 4.97 -1.21 -16.63
N ILE A 124 3.74 -1.25 -16.14
CA ILE A 124 2.54 -1.48 -16.96
C ILE A 124 2.38 -0.37 -18.00
N ASP A 125 2.48 0.89 -17.59
CA ASP A 125 2.36 2.07 -18.45
C ASP A 125 3.43 2.09 -19.56
N SER A 126 4.67 1.72 -19.22
CA SER A 126 5.76 1.66 -20.18
C SER A 126 5.56 0.62 -21.28
N THR A 127 4.78 -0.44 -21.02
CA THR A 127 4.48 -1.47 -22.02
C THR A 127 3.32 -1.08 -22.96
N ASP A 128 2.40 -0.22 -22.52
CA ASP A 128 1.29 0.28 -23.36
C ASP A 128 1.77 1.28 -24.43
N SER A 129 2.97 1.86 -24.24
CA SER A 129 3.53 2.90 -25.09
C SER A 129 4.35 2.43 -26.31
N GLU A 130 4.39 1.13 -26.64
CA GLU A 130 5.12 0.56 -27.82
C GLU A 130 4.21 0.06 -28.96
#